data_AF-S4WAX9-F1
#
_entry.id   AF-S4WAX9-F1
#
_cell.length_a   1.000
_cell.length_b   1.000
_cell.length_c   1.000
_cell.angle_alpha   90.00
_cell.angle_beta   90.00
_cell.angle_gamma   90.00
#
_symmetry.space_group_name_H-M   'P 1'
#
loop_
_entity.id
_entity.type
_entity.pdbx_description
1 polymer ?
#
loop_
_entity_poly.entity_id
_entity_poly.type
_entity_poly.pdbx_seq_one_letter_code
_entity_poly.pdbx_strand_id
1 'polypeptide(L)'
;MTSEREAMVAFLRGRYAEGIRMANDIAEVLATQGAEGRMGLTPEQADTQARHRVHAAETRARFFEETVIRHLGTDGPTGQIAELQLHLLVDEHRGTPGHDERWRLYPLP
;
A
#
# COMPACT_ATOMS: atom_id res chain seq x y z
N MET A 1 -1.56 1.89 -25.98
CA MET A 1 -2.07 0.90 -25.02
C MET A 1 -1.05 0.80 -23.92
N THR A 2 -1.42 1.08 -22.67
CA THR A 2 -0.54 0.90 -21.51
C THR A 2 -0.33 -0.59 -21.28
N SER A 3 0.90 -1.03 -21.05
CA SER A 3 1.18 -2.43 -20.74
C SER A 3 0.49 -2.84 -19.43
N GLU A 4 0.18 -4.12 -19.26
CA GLU A 4 -0.45 -4.65 -18.04
C GLU A 4 0.35 -4.29 -16.79
N ARG A 5 1.68 -4.40 -16.89
CA ARG A 5 2.64 -3.96 -15.88
C ARG A 5 2.47 -2.49 -15.51
N GLU A 6 2.47 -1.59 -16.49
CA GLU A 6 2.30 -0.15 -16.23
C GLU A 6 0.92 0.15 -15.60
N ALA A 7 -0.12 -0.60 -15.97
CA ALA A 7 -1.45 -0.46 -15.38
C ALA A 7 -1.46 -0.89 -13.90
N MET A 8 -0.83 -2.03 -13.56
CA MET A 8 -0.63 -2.49 -12.18
C MET A 8 0.15 -1.46 -11.36
N VAL A 9 1.23 -0.90 -11.92
CA VAL A 9 2.04 0.12 -11.25
C VAL A 9 1.23 1.39 -10.99
N ALA A 10 0.49 1.88 -11.99
CA ALA A 10 -0.34 3.07 -11.84
C ALA A 10 -1.44 2.87 -10.79
N PHE A 11 -2.07 1.69 -10.78
CA PHE A 11 -3.06 1.31 -9.79
C PHE A 11 -2.49 1.34 -8.37
N LEU A 12 -1.36 0.65 -8.13
CA LEU A 12 -0.72 0.62 -6.82
C LEU A 12 -0.26 1.99 -6.34
N ARG A 13 0.28 2.83 -7.23
CA ARG A 13 0.61 4.23 -6.89
C ARG A 13 -0.60 4.99 -6.39
N GLY A 14 -1.74 4.85 -7.08
CA GLY A 14 -3.01 5.44 -6.65
C GLY A 14 -3.44 4.94 -5.28
N ARG A 15 -3.42 3.61 -5.06
CA ARG A 15 -3.81 2.97 -3.80
C ARG A 15 -2.93 3.38 -2.63
N TYR A 16 -1.62 3.46 -2.80
CA TYR A 16 -0.71 3.89 -1.74
C TYR A 16 -0.82 5.38 -1.44
N ALA A 17 -1.00 6.23 -2.45
CA ALA A 17 -1.26 7.65 -2.22
C ALA A 17 -2.57 7.88 -1.45
N GLU A 18 -3.62 7.13 -1.78
CA GLU A 18 -4.88 7.13 -1.05
C GLU A 18 -4.72 6.59 0.39
N GLY A 19 -4.01 5.48 0.55
CA GLY A 19 -3.75 4.86 1.85
C GLY A 19 -2.97 5.77 2.80
N ILE A 20 -1.95 6.48 2.31
CA ILE A 20 -1.21 7.48 3.10
C ILE A 20 -2.13 8.63 3.51
N ARG A 21 -2.93 9.15 2.58
CA ARG A 21 -3.88 10.23 2.87
C ARG A 21 -4.87 9.82 3.96
N MET A 22 -5.50 8.66 3.81
CA MET A 22 -6.44 8.13 4.78
C MET A 22 -5.78 7.85 6.14
N ALA A 23 -4.52 7.38 6.15
CA ALA A 23 -3.77 7.21 7.39
C ALA A 23 -3.51 8.55 8.10
N ASN A 24 -3.21 9.61 7.35
CA ASN A 24 -3.05 10.97 7.88
C ASN A 24 -4.38 11.53 8.41
N ASP A 25 -5.48 11.38 7.67
CA ASP A 25 -6.81 11.83 8.10
C ASP A 25 -7.21 11.12 9.42
N ILE A 26 -6.94 9.82 9.51
CA ILE A 26 -7.17 9.03 10.73
C ILE A 26 -6.24 9.47 11.87
N ALA A 27 -4.98 9.76 11.57
CA ALA A 27 -4.03 10.25 12.57
C ALA A 27 -4.46 11.60 13.16
N GLU A 28 -4.97 12.51 12.33
CA GLU A 28 -5.54 13.80 12.77
C GLU A 28 -6.77 13.60 13.66
N VAL A 29 -7.67 12.69 13.27
CA VAL A 29 -8.85 12.34 14.07
C VAL A 29 -8.44 11.72 15.43
N LEU A 30 -7.42 10.86 15.45
CA LEU A 30 -6.88 10.29 16.69
C LEU A 30 -6.22 11.35 17.57
N ALA A 31 -5.45 12.26 16.98
CA ALA A 31 -4.80 13.34 17.72
C ALA A 31 -5.83 14.30 18.35
N THR A 32 -6.94 14.57 17.67
CA THR A 32 -8.00 15.46 18.16
C THR A 32 -8.91 14.76 19.16
N GLN A 33 -9.61 13.70 18.74
CA GLN A 33 -10.63 13.05 19.57
C GLN A 33 -10.05 12.09 20.61
N GLY A 34 -8.89 11.50 20.34
CA GLY A 34 -8.17 10.66 21.30
C GLY A 34 -7.57 11.47 22.44
N ALA A 35 -7.09 12.69 22.17
CA ALA A 35 -6.65 13.62 23.22
C ALA A 35 -7.80 14.06 24.14
N GLU A 36 -9.01 14.14 23.60
CA GLU A 36 -10.24 14.44 24.35
C GLU A 36 -10.84 13.22 25.08
N GLY A 37 -10.23 12.04 24.97
CA GLY A 37 -10.73 10.80 25.57
C GLY A 37 -12.04 10.27 24.98
N ARG A 38 -12.50 10.85 23.86
CA ARG A 38 -13.80 10.50 23.21
C ARG A 38 -13.79 9.13 22.53
N MET A 39 -12.60 8.54 22.35
CA MET A 39 -12.41 7.22 21.73
C MET A 39 -12.12 6.10 22.72
N GLY A 40 -12.18 6.35 24.04
CA GLY A 40 -11.78 5.36 25.04
C GLY A 40 -10.29 4.99 25.00
N LEU A 41 -9.48 5.83 24.37
CA LEU A 41 -8.02 5.74 24.31
C LEU A 41 -7.42 6.84 25.19
N THR A 42 -6.26 6.57 25.80
CA THR A 42 -5.43 7.64 26.36
C THR A 42 -4.82 8.48 25.23
N PRO A 43 -4.44 9.74 25.48
CA PRO A 43 -3.75 10.57 24.49
C PRO A 43 -2.49 9.88 23.92
N GLU A 44 -1.72 9.19 24.77
CA GLU A 44 -0.52 8.44 24.37
C GLU A 44 -0.85 7.25 23.45
N GLN A 45 -1.92 6.51 23.75
CA GLN A 45 -2.38 5.40 22.89
C GLN A 45 -2.84 5.92 21.53
N ALA A 46 -3.56 7.04 21.51
CA ALA A 46 -4.04 7.66 20.28
C ALA A 46 -2.87 8.15 19.40
N ASP A 47 -1.88 8.83 19.99
CA ASP A 47 -0.66 9.26 19.30
C ASP A 47 0.16 8.08 18.77
N THR A 48 0.33 7.02 19.58
CA THR A 48 1.03 5.80 19.15
C THR A 48 0.33 5.13 17.98
N GLN A 49 -1.00 4.99 18.02
CA GLN A 49 -1.77 4.40 16.93
C GLN A 49 -1.73 5.26 15.67
N ALA A 50 -1.80 6.58 15.80
CA ALA A 50 -1.70 7.53 14.70
C ALA A 50 -0.36 7.36 13.96
N ARG A 51 0.75 7.42 14.71
CA ARG A 51 2.11 7.25 14.15
C ARG A 51 2.27 5.88 13.50
N HIS A 52 1.80 4.81 14.15
CA HIS A 52 1.91 3.47 13.62
C HIS A 52 1.18 3.34 12.27
N ARG A 53 -0.03 3.89 12.14
CA ARG A 53 -0.81 3.83 10.89
C ARG A 53 -0.12 4.57 9.75
N VAL A 54 0.33 5.79 9.99
CA VAL A 54 1.04 6.59 8.99
C VAL A 54 2.34 5.87 8.57
N HIS A 55 3.14 5.43 9.55
CA HIS A 55 4.40 4.76 9.28
C HIS A 55 4.22 3.46 8.49
N ALA A 56 3.20 2.66 8.79
CA ALA A 56 2.89 1.45 8.05
C ALA A 56 2.53 1.76 6.58
N ALA A 57 1.67 2.76 6.34
CA ALA A 57 1.28 3.17 5.00
C ALA A 57 2.47 3.69 4.17
N GLU A 58 3.29 4.57 4.76
CA GLU A 58 4.50 5.09 4.13
C GLU A 58 5.53 3.99 3.85
N THR A 59 5.70 3.05 4.78
CA THR A 59 6.65 1.93 4.60
C THR A 59 6.24 1.04 3.44
N ARG A 60 4.93 0.78 3.28
CA ARG A 60 4.42 0.00 2.16
C ARG A 60 4.65 0.69 0.82
N ALA A 61 4.35 2.00 0.75
CA ALA A 61 4.60 2.81 -0.44
C ALA A 61 6.09 2.84 -0.81
N ARG A 62 6.97 3.01 0.20
CA ARG A 62 8.42 2.99 0.03
C ARG A 62 8.93 1.64 -0.47
N PHE A 63 8.48 0.54 0.13
CA PHE A 63 8.81 -0.81 -0.34
C PHE A 63 8.47 -0.98 -1.82
N PHE A 64 7.29 -0.54 -2.23
CA PHE A 64 6.88 -0.62 -3.62
C PHE A 64 7.79 0.20 -4.55
N GLU A 65 8.06 1.47 -4.24
CA GLU A 65 8.87 2.33 -5.13
C GLU A 65 10.37 1.99 -5.09
N GLU A 66 10.94 1.75 -3.90
CA GLU A 66 12.39 1.60 -3.73
C GLU A 66 12.88 0.17 -3.98
N THR A 67 12.00 -0.82 -3.89
CA THR A 67 12.35 -2.23 -4.09
C THR A 67 11.69 -2.80 -5.34
N VAL A 68 10.37 -2.79 -5.42
CA VAL A 68 9.65 -3.46 -6.52
C VAL A 68 9.87 -2.72 -7.83
N ILE A 69 9.54 -1.43 -7.90
CA ILE A 69 9.68 -0.62 -9.11
C ILE A 69 11.13 -0.52 -9.56
N ARG A 70 12.07 -0.35 -8.61
CA ARG A 70 13.50 -0.25 -8.91
C ARG A 70 14.04 -1.47 -9.67
N HIS A 71 13.53 -2.66 -9.38
CA HIS A 71 14.03 -3.91 -9.96
C HIS A 71 13.14 -4.49 -11.05
N LEU A 72 12.01 -3.84 -11.33
CA LEU A 72 11.05 -4.30 -12.34
C LEU A 72 11.66 -4.25 -13.75
N GLY A 73 11.50 -5.33 -14.50
CA GLY A 73 12.07 -5.46 -15.85
C GLY A 73 13.59 -5.64 -15.90
N THR A 74 14.27 -5.79 -14.75
CA THR A 74 15.68 -6.22 -14.74
C THR A 74 15.81 -7.69 -15.14
N ASP A 75 16.96 -8.09 -15.69
CA ASP A 75 17.19 -9.49 -16.08
C ASP A 75 17.52 -10.37 -14.85
N GLY A 76 17.22 -11.66 -14.98
CA GLY A 76 17.57 -12.67 -13.99
C GLY A 76 16.62 -12.74 -12.78
N PRO A 77 17.04 -13.41 -11.68
CA PRO A 77 16.17 -13.70 -10.55
C PRO A 77 15.57 -12.46 -9.88
N THR A 78 16.33 -11.36 -9.81
CA THR A 78 15.87 -10.10 -9.19
C THR A 78 14.64 -9.54 -9.90
N GLY A 79 14.66 -9.48 -11.24
CA GLY A 79 13.50 -9.00 -11.99
C GLY A 79 12.31 -9.94 -11.90
N GLN A 80 12.52 -11.25 -11.93
CA GLN A 80 11.45 -12.23 -11.74
C GLN A 80 10.78 -12.10 -10.36
N ILE A 81 11.57 -11.87 -9.31
CA ILE A 81 11.07 -11.61 -7.96
C ILE A 81 10.29 -10.29 -7.91
N ALA A 82 10.76 -9.24 -8.58
CA ALA A 82 10.06 -7.96 -8.64
C ALA A 82 8.71 -8.08 -9.36
N GLU A 83 8.62 -8.84 -10.45
CA GLU A 83 7.34 -9.13 -11.13
C GLU A 83 6.39 -9.90 -10.21
N LEU A 84 6.88 -10.94 -9.53
CA LEU A 84 6.09 -11.70 -8.56
C LEU A 84 5.58 -10.81 -7.42
N GLN A 85 6.43 -9.95 -6.88
CA GLN A 85 6.06 -8.98 -5.85
C GLN A 85 5.01 -8.00 -6.35
N LEU A 86 5.14 -7.50 -7.59
CA LEU A 86 4.14 -6.61 -8.21
C LEU A 86 2.76 -7.29 -8.25
N HIS A 87 2.69 -8.52 -8.75
CA HIS A 87 1.44 -9.27 -8.81
C HIS A 87 0.83 -9.52 -7.43
N LEU A 88 1.65 -9.90 -6.43
CA LEU A 88 1.16 -10.13 -5.06
C LEU A 88 0.62 -8.83 -4.43
N LEU A 89 1.31 -7.71 -4.61
CA LEU A 89 0.87 -6.41 -4.08
C LEU A 89 -0.46 -5.97 -4.72
N VAL A 90 -0.66 -6.26 -6.00
CA VAL A 90 -1.94 -5.97 -6.67
C VAL A 90 -3.06 -6.86 -6.11
N ASP A 91 -2.80 -8.14 -5.89
CA ASP A 91 -3.78 -9.11 -5.38
C ASP A 91 -4.25 -8.79 -3.95
N GLU A 92 -3.43 -8.12 -3.13
CA GLU A 92 -3.86 -7.58 -1.83
C GLU A 92 -5.04 -6.61 -1.91
N HIS A 93 -5.23 -6.00 -3.08
CA HIS A 93 -6.32 -5.07 -3.36
C HIS A 93 -7.46 -5.72 -4.14
N ARG A 94 -7.54 -7.05 -4.15
CA ARG A 94 -8.63 -7.77 -4.80
C ARG A 94 -9.98 -7.33 -4.26
N GLY A 95 -10.94 -7.16 -5.18
CA GLY A 95 -12.29 -6.68 -4.86
C GLY A 95 -12.38 -5.18 -4.59
N THR A 96 -11.29 -4.43 -4.66
CA THR A 96 -11.34 -2.97 -4.59
C THR A 96 -11.62 -2.36 -5.97
N PRO A 97 -12.28 -1.18 -6.05
CA PRO A 97 -12.49 -0.49 -7.32
C PRO A 97 -11.18 -0.23 -8.07
N GLY A 98 -11.18 -0.49 -9.37
CA GLY A 98 -10.01 -0.29 -10.23
C GLY A 98 -9.02 -1.46 -10.27
N HIS A 99 -9.21 -2.50 -9.44
CA HIS A 99 -8.48 -3.76 -9.59
C HIS A 99 -8.95 -4.52 -10.84
N ASP A 100 -8.02 -5.09 -11.61
CA ASP A 100 -8.31 -5.96 -12.76
C ASP A 100 -8.02 -7.43 -12.40
N GLU A 101 -9.01 -8.31 -12.54
CA GLU A 101 -8.86 -9.75 -12.26
C GLU A 101 -7.82 -10.44 -13.17
N ARG A 102 -7.45 -9.84 -14.30
CA ARG A 102 -6.38 -10.35 -15.18
C ARG A 102 -4.99 -10.27 -14.55
N TRP A 103 -4.79 -9.33 -13.61
CA TRP A 103 -3.53 -9.16 -12.88
C TRP A 103 -3.22 -10.29 -11.91
N ARG A 104 -4.16 -11.24 -11.73
CA ARG A 104 -3.95 -12.40 -10.89
C ARG A 104 -2.89 -13.30 -11.50
N LEU A 105 -1.97 -13.74 -10.65
CA LEU A 105 -1.24 -14.97 -10.93
C LEU A 105 -2.28 -16.11 -10.94
N TYR A 106 -2.57 -16.66 -12.12
CA TYR A 106 -3.25 -17.95 -12.25
C TYR A 106 -2.54 -18.96 -11.33
N PRO A 107 -3.27 -19.92 -10.72
CA PRO A 107 -2.85 -20.55 -9.49
C PRO A 107 -1.45 -21.13 -9.65
N LEU A 108 -0.57 -20.78 -8.72
CA LEU A 108 0.63 -21.57 -8.48
C LEU A 108 0.18 -23.04 -8.33
N PRO A 109 0.88 -23.99 -8.96
CA PRO A 109 0.49 -25.40 -9.01
C PRO A 109 0.26 -26.00 -7.61
#